data_AF-A0A497K722-F1
#
_entry.id   AF-A0A497K722-F1
#
_cell.length_a   1.000
_cell.length_b   1.000
_cell.length_c   1.000
_cell.angle_alpha   90.00
_cell.angle_beta   90.00
_cell.angle_gamma   90.00
#
_symmetry.space_group_name_H-M   'P 1'
#
loop_
_entity.id
_entity.type
_entity.pdbx_description
1 polymer ?
#
loop_
_entity_poly.entity_id
_entity_poly.type
_entity_poly.pdbx_seq_one_letter_code
_entity_poly.pdbx_strand_id
1 'polypeptide(L)'
;MLRILKTFFYFFIRRVDKMRLIKINGYYKISKGRLIQCRITEKPANIANILRWVYELRKEYKKAVKVRRTTVNGEDYLVVQRSDGIPFYVNVRTLDVYVPAKYRKHPLFATAIRYFLFYAGYKVRERTLIRFK
;
A
#
# COMPACT_ATOMS: atom_id res chain seq x y z
N MET A 1 -10.62 -12.99 -19.40
CA MET A 1 -9.92 -12.10 -18.44
C MET A 1 -10.69 -10.81 -18.07
N LEU A 2 -11.65 -10.34 -18.87
CA LEU A 2 -12.44 -9.11 -18.59
C LEU A 2 -13.59 -9.25 -17.55
N ARG A 3 -13.99 -10.47 -17.17
CA ARG A 3 -15.19 -10.69 -16.32
C ARG A 3 -14.97 -10.41 -14.82
N ILE A 4 -13.73 -10.32 -14.34
CA ILE A 4 -13.40 -10.14 -12.91
C ILE A 4 -13.56 -8.67 -12.46
N LEU A 5 -13.54 -7.70 -13.39
CA LEU A 5 -13.59 -6.27 -13.05
C LEU A 5 -14.99 -5.74 -12.72
N LYS A 6 -16.08 -6.42 -13.10
CA LYS A 6 -17.44 -5.87 -12.98
C LYS A 6 -18.14 -6.12 -11.64
N THR A 7 -17.68 -7.05 -10.80
CA THR A 7 -18.53 -7.61 -9.73
C THR A 7 -18.41 -6.92 -8.36
N PHE A 8 -17.48 -5.98 -8.12
CA PHE A 8 -17.17 -5.58 -6.73
C PHE A 8 -16.94 -4.09 -6.45
N PHE A 9 -17.26 -3.20 -7.38
CA PHE A 9 -16.92 -1.79 -7.24
C PHE A 9 -18.11 -0.90 -6.90
N TYR A 10 -18.52 -0.90 -5.63
CA TYR A 10 -19.14 0.30 -5.06
C TYR A 10 -18.03 1.33 -4.80
N PHE A 11 -17.68 2.10 -5.83
CA PHE A 11 -16.79 3.25 -5.68
C PHE A 11 -17.56 4.40 -5.06
N PHE A 12 -17.59 4.48 -3.72
CA PHE A 12 -17.99 5.71 -3.06
C PHE A 12 -16.83 6.70 -3.17
N ILE A 13 -16.98 7.74 -4.01
CA ILE A 13 -16.00 8.82 -4.10
C ILE A 13 -16.19 9.69 -2.87
N ARG A 14 -15.22 9.66 -1.95
CA ARG A 14 -15.18 10.56 -0.79
C ARG A 14 -14.11 11.61 -1.03
N ARG A 15 -14.48 12.89 -0.94
CA ARG A 15 -13.53 14.01 -0.88
C ARG A 15 -13.11 14.25 0.58
N VAL A 16 -11.81 14.44 0.82
CA VAL A 16 -11.26 14.75 2.14
C VAL A 16 -10.29 15.91 2.01
N ASP A 17 -10.68 17.09 2.49
CA ASP A 17 -9.96 18.34 2.20
C ASP A 17 -8.86 18.70 3.21
N LYS A 18 -8.59 17.86 4.23
CA LYS A 18 -7.58 18.15 5.28
C LYS A 18 -6.77 16.94 5.78
N MET A 19 -6.50 15.96 4.93
CA MET A 19 -5.68 14.80 5.33
C MET A 19 -4.21 14.97 4.94
N ARG A 20 -3.31 14.91 5.93
CA ARG A 20 -1.86 14.90 5.69
C ARG A 20 -1.38 13.50 5.31
N LEU A 21 -1.11 13.31 4.02
CA LEU A 21 -0.51 12.11 3.46
C LEU A 21 1.03 12.25 3.42
N ILE A 22 1.74 11.17 3.73
CA ILE A 22 3.20 11.10 3.64
C ILE A 22 3.57 10.10 2.55
N LYS A 23 4.38 10.54 1.58
CA LYS A 23 4.91 9.67 0.53
C LYS A 23 5.84 8.62 1.11
N ILE A 24 5.62 7.37 0.71
CA ILE A 24 6.43 6.23 1.11
C ILE A 24 7.46 6.00 0.00
N ASN A 25 8.73 6.25 0.31
CA ASN A 25 9.84 5.91 -0.59
C ASN A 25 10.46 4.54 -0.27
N GLY A 26 10.01 3.90 0.82
CA GLY A 26 10.59 2.70 1.37
C GLY A 26 10.20 2.48 2.83
N TYR A 27 10.84 1.50 3.47
CA TYR A 27 10.69 1.17 4.88
C TYR A 27 12.00 0.61 5.44
N TYR A 28 12.06 0.43 6.75
CA TYR A 28 13.16 -0.24 7.41
C TYR A 28 12.67 -1.56 8.00
N LYS A 29 13.53 -2.57 8.00
CA LYS A 29 13.27 -3.85 8.69
C LYS A 29 14.52 -4.29 9.44
N ILE A 30 14.30 -5.05 10.50
CA ILE A 30 15.36 -5.79 11.18
C ILE A 30 15.26 -7.24 10.75
N SER A 31 16.39 -7.83 10.33
CA SER A 31 16.46 -9.25 9.97
C SER A 31 17.85 -9.79 10.26
N LYS A 32 17.93 -10.94 10.93
CA LYS A 32 19.18 -11.66 11.25
C LYS A 32 20.26 -10.74 11.87
N GLY A 33 19.88 -9.94 12.87
CA GLY A 33 20.81 -8.99 13.53
C GLY A 33 21.25 -7.81 12.65
N ARG A 34 20.48 -7.44 11.61
CA ARG A 34 20.83 -6.33 10.71
C ARG A 34 19.69 -5.35 10.56
N LEU A 35 20.00 -4.05 10.60
CA LEU A 35 19.09 -3.00 10.16
C LEU A 35 19.20 -2.88 8.63
N ILE A 36 18.09 -3.09 7.94
CA ILE A 36 18.02 -3.09 6.47
C ILE A 36 17.08 -1.96 6.04
N GLN A 37 17.58 -1.10 5.16
CA GLN A 37 16.78 -0.12 4.42
C GLN A 37 16.22 -0.79 3.16
N CYS A 38 14.91 -0.70 2.98
CA CYS A 38 14.18 -1.21 1.84
C CYS A 38 13.65 -0.02 1.05
N ARG A 39 14.20 0.28 -0.14
CA ARG A 39 13.81 1.43 -0.97
C ARG A 39 13.00 0.96 -2.18
N ILE A 40 11.91 1.64 -2.49
CA ILE A 40 11.16 1.42 -3.74
C ILE A 40 12.04 1.92 -4.89
N THR A 41 12.34 1.03 -5.83
CA THR A 41 13.14 1.34 -7.03
C THR A 41 12.30 1.38 -8.29
N GLU A 42 11.21 0.62 -8.33
CA GLU A 42 10.33 0.53 -9.49
C GLU A 42 8.88 0.42 -9.04
N LYS A 43 8.00 1.06 -9.80
CA LYS A 43 6.55 1.05 -9.60
C LYS A 43 5.92 0.04 -10.57
N PRO A 44 4.77 -0.56 -10.23
CA PRO A 44 4.05 -1.39 -11.20
C PRO A 44 3.59 -0.55 -12.40
N ALA A 45 3.31 -1.17 -13.54
CA ALA A 45 2.79 -0.47 -14.72
C ALA A 45 1.38 0.09 -14.51
N ASN A 46 0.57 -0.56 -13.65
CA ASN A 46 -0.79 -0.16 -13.33
C ASN A 46 -1.24 -0.79 -12.00
N ILE A 47 -2.47 -0.50 -11.59
CA ILE A 47 -3.04 -0.99 -10.32
C ILE A 47 -3.54 -2.45 -10.36
N ALA A 48 -3.39 -3.20 -11.46
CA ALA A 48 -4.00 -4.52 -11.61
C ALA A 48 -3.53 -5.52 -10.53
N ASN A 49 -2.25 -5.48 -10.17
CA ASN A 49 -1.69 -6.34 -9.11
C ASN A 49 -2.30 -6.03 -7.74
N ILE A 50 -2.57 -4.76 -7.44
CA ILE A 50 -3.26 -4.35 -6.21
C ILE A 50 -4.66 -4.96 -6.16
N LEU A 51 -5.41 -4.85 -7.27
CA LEU A 51 -6.77 -5.37 -7.35
C LEU A 51 -6.81 -6.90 -7.27
N ARG A 52 -5.85 -7.58 -7.92
CA ARG A 52 -5.68 -9.03 -7.83
C ARG A 52 -5.43 -9.46 -6.39
N TRP A 53 -4.48 -8.82 -5.71
CA TRP A 53 -4.17 -9.14 -4.32
C TRP A 53 -5.36 -8.92 -3.38
N VAL A 54 -6.13 -7.84 -3.59
CA VAL A 54 -7.37 -7.59 -2.83
C VAL A 54 -8.38 -8.72 -3.07
N TYR A 55 -8.52 -9.17 -4.31
CA TYR A 55 -9.41 -10.28 -4.65
C TYR A 55 -8.99 -11.58 -3.95
N GLU A 56 -7.70 -11.94 -3.99
CA GLU A 56 -7.13 -13.10 -3.30
C GLU A 56 -7.38 -13.02 -1.79
N LEU A 57 -7.10 -11.87 -1.16
CA LEU A 57 -7.34 -11.65 0.28
C LEU A 57 -8.81 -11.86 0.67
N ARG A 58 -9.75 -11.38 -0.15
CA ARG A 58 -11.19 -11.50 0.13
C ARG A 58 -11.68 -12.93 -0.11
N LYS A 59 -11.30 -13.55 -1.23
CA LYS A 59 -11.84 -14.83 -1.68
C LYS A 59 -11.20 -16.02 -0.96
N GLU A 60 -9.87 -16.06 -0.91
CA GLU A 60 -9.12 -17.23 -0.42
C GLU A 60 -8.95 -17.14 1.10
N TYR A 61 -8.56 -15.97 1.60
CA TYR A 61 -8.22 -15.80 3.02
C TYR A 61 -9.37 -15.27 3.87
N LYS A 62 -10.55 -15.06 3.26
CA LYS A 62 -11.76 -14.50 3.91
C LYS A 62 -11.47 -13.21 4.71
N LYS A 63 -10.52 -12.40 4.26
CA LYS A 63 -10.13 -11.15 4.94
C LYS A 63 -11.00 -9.99 4.47
N ALA A 64 -11.48 -9.20 5.44
CA ALA A 64 -12.18 -7.96 5.15
C ALA A 64 -11.17 -6.89 4.68
N VAL A 65 -11.16 -6.63 3.37
CA VAL A 65 -10.37 -5.57 2.75
C VAL A 65 -11.30 -4.52 2.17
N LYS A 66 -11.20 -3.27 2.61
CA LYS A 66 -11.88 -2.12 2.03
C LYS A 66 -11.03 -1.53 0.92
N VAL A 67 -11.63 -1.34 -0.25
CA VAL A 67 -11.03 -0.65 -1.38
C VAL A 67 -11.98 0.43 -1.83
N ARG A 68 -11.47 1.66 -1.99
CA ARG A 68 -12.27 2.80 -2.44
C ARG A 68 -11.42 3.80 -3.21
N ARG A 69 -12.05 4.59 -4.07
CA ARG A 69 -11.45 5.77 -4.68
C ARG A 69 -11.73 6.99 -3.80
N THR A 70 -10.77 7.90 -3.69
CA THR A 70 -10.91 9.11 -2.88
C THR A 70 -10.10 10.23 -3.50
N THR A 71 -10.54 11.46 -3.27
CA THR A 71 -9.77 12.66 -3.64
C THR A 71 -9.27 13.32 -2.36
N VAL A 72 -7.96 13.55 -2.27
CA VAL A 72 -7.31 14.23 -1.15
C VAL A 72 -6.46 15.36 -1.71
N ASN A 73 -6.70 16.59 -1.26
CA ASN A 73 -5.97 17.79 -1.70
C ASN A 73 -5.90 17.93 -3.24
N GLY A 74 -7.02 17.64 -3.94
CA GLY A 74 -7.11 17.72 -5.40
C GLY A 74 -6.51 16.54 -6.18
N GLU A 75 -5.90 15.57 -5.51
CA GLU A 75 -5.35 14.37 -6.16
C GLU A 75 -6.20 13.13 -5.89
N ASP A 76 -6.28 12.24 -6.88
CA ASP A 76 -7.04 11.01 -6.80
C ASP A 76 -6.19 9.82 -6.34
N TYR A 77 -6.76 9.05 -5.42
CA TYR A 77 -6.11 7.89 -4.82
C TYR A 77 -7.02 6.67 -4.82
N LEU A 78 -6.41 5.51 -5.06
CA LEU A 78 -6.96 4.22 -4.67
C LEU A 78 -6.53 3.94 -3.22
N VAL A 79 -7.49 3.79 -2.32
CA VAL A 79 -7.24 3.44 -0.93
C VAL A 79 -7.46 1.96 -0.75
N VAL A 80 -6.46 1.27 -0.20
CA VAL A 80 -6.54 -0.14 0.20
C VAL A 80 -6.33 -0.23 1.71
N GLN A 81 -7.30 -0.81 2.41
CA GLN A 81 -7.26 -0.93 3.86
C GLN A 81 -7.82 -2.29 4.29
N ARG A 82 -7.01 -3.09 4.97
CA ARG A 82 -7.50 -4.28 5.71
C ARG A 82 -8.25 -3.83 6.97
N SER A 83 -9.22 -4.60 7.45
CA SER A 83 -10.05 -4.24 8.61
C SER A 83 -9.25 -3.87 9.87
N ASP A 84 -8.14 -4.55 10.09
CA ASP A 84 -7.17 -4.37 11.18
C ASP A 84 -5.93 -3.56 10.77
N GLY A 85 -5.91 -3.08 9.53
CA GLY A 85 -4.70 -2.64 8.86
C GLY A 85 -4.55 -1.15 8.69
N ILE A 86 -3.34 -0.78 8.31
CA ILE A 86 -2.96 0.57 7.91
C ILE A 86 -3.52 0.83 6.49
N PRO A 87 -4.23 1.95 6.27
CA PRO A 87 -4.69 2.32 4.94
C PRO A 87 -3.52 2.85 4.09
N PHE A 88 -3.34 2.28 2.91
CA PHE A 88 -2.40 2.78 1.90
C PHE A 88 -3.14 3.48 0.78
N TYR A 89 -2.63 4.64 0.39
CA TYR A 89 -3.17 5.52 -0.64
C TYR A 89 -2.24 5.44 -1.84
N VAL A 90 -2.71 4.94 -2.97
CA VAL A 90 -1.94 4.88 -4.22
C VAL A 90 -2.46 5.96 -5.14
N ASN A 91 -1.61 6.94 -5.48
CA ASN A 91 -1.99 7.97 -6.44
C ASN A 91 -2.28 7.31 -7.79
N VAL A 92 -3.47 7.56 -8.36
CA VAL A 92 -3.94 6.84 -9.56
C VAL A 92 -3.14 7.19 -10.82
N ARG A 93 -2.46 8.34 -10.84
CA ARG A 93 -1.66 8.80 -11.98
C ARG A 93 -0.20 8.39 -11.84
N THR A 94 0.40 8.65 -10.68
CA THR A 94 1.85 8.46 -10.49
C THR A 94 2.22 7.11 -9.91
N LEU A 95 1.24 6.36 -9.40
CA LEU A 95 1.43 5.11 -8.65
C LEU A 95 2.38 5.27 -7.46
N ASP A 96 2.50 6.50 -6.93
CA ASP A 96 3.18 6.72 -5.67
C ASP A 96 2.31 6.23 -4.51
N VAL A 97 2.94 5.58 -3.53
CA VAL A 97 2.26 5.09 -2.33
C VAL A 97 2.41 6.11 -1.21
N TYR A 98 1.31 6.34 -0.51
CA TYR A 98 1.21 7.25 0.62
C TYR A 98 0.53 6.57 1.80
N VAL A 99 0.76 7.13 2.98
CA VAL A 99 0.08 6.75 4.22
C VAL A 99 -0.35 8.02 4.97
N PRO A 100 -1.49 8.02 5.68
CA PRO A 100 -1.79 9.12 6.61
C PRO A 100 -0.70 9.24 7.67
N ALA A 101 -0.29 10.48 7.98
CA ALA A 101 0.85 10.77 8.85
C ALA A 101 0.81 10.03 10.20
N LYS A 102 -0.38 9.85 10.79
CA LYS A 102 -0.59 9.15 12.06
C LYS A 102 -0.11 7.69 12.07
N TYR A 103 -0.07 7.02 10.92
CA TYR A 103 0.34 5.62 10.84
C TYR A 103 1.84 5.43 10.57
N ARG A 104 2.60 6.50 10.34
CA ARG A 104 4.04 6.40 10.03
C ARG A 104 4.84 5.72 11.17
N LYS A 105 4.42 5.94 12.42
CA LYS A 105 5.02 5.34 13.62
C LYS A 105 4.28 4.09 14.12
N HIS A 106 3.31 3.58 13.34
CA HIS A 106 2.54 2.42 13.77
C HIS A 106 3.46 1.18 13.85
N PRO A 107 3.39 0.36 14.92
CA PRO A 107 4.29 -0.80 15.10
C PRO A 107 4.26 -1.78 13.92
N LEU A 108 3.09 -1.96 13.33
CA LEU A 108 2.89 -2.84 12.17
C LEU A 108 3.24 -2.20 10.82
N PHE A 109 3.69 -0.94 10.78
CA PHE A 109 3.92 -0.21 9.53
C PHE A 109 4.87 -0.94 8.59
N ALA A 110 6.06 -1.31 9.08
CA ALA A 110 7.09 -1.98 8.28
C ALA A 110 6.58 -3.30 7.68
N THR A 111 5.86 -4.10 8.46
CA THR A 111 5.28 -5.37 8.00
C THR A 111 4.17 -5.14 6.98
N ALA A 112 3.23 -4.23 7.27
CA ALA A 112 2.10 -3.93 6.41
C ALA A 112 2.55 -3.37 5.06
N ILE A 113 3.49 -2.42 5.05
CA ILE A 113 3.99 -1.82 3.81
C ILE A 113 4.83 -2.80 3.01
N ARG A 114 5.61 -3.68 3.66
CA ARG A 114 6.36 -4.75 2.98
C ARG A 114 5.42 -5.64 2.17
N TYR A 115 4.37 -6.15 2.81
CA TYR A 115 3.40 -7.00 2.12
C TYR A 115 2.65 -6.24 1.03
N PHE A 116 2.21 -5.02 1.32
CA PHE A 116 1.54 -4.18 0.33
C PHE A 116 2.39 -3.99 -0.92
N LEU A 117 3.64 -3.54 -0.76
CA LEU A 117 4.54 -3.28 -1.89
C LEU A 117 4.84 -4.55 -2.69
N PHE A 118 5.07 -5.67 -2.00
CA PHE A 118 5.36 -6.95 -2.65
C PHE A 118 4.20 -7.40 -3.55
N TYR A 119 2.98 -7.49 -3.00
CA TYR A 119 1.82 -7.98 -3.75
C TYR A 119 1.27 -6.96 -4.75
N ALA A 120 1.46 -5.66 -4.49
CA ALA A 120 1.12 -4.62 -5.45
C ALA A 120 2.11 -4.56 -6.65
N GLY A 121 3.21 -5.32 -6.60
CA GLY A 121 4.17 -5.43 -7.69
C GLY A 121 5.23 -4.34 -7.74
N TYR A 122 5.51 -3.65 -6.64
CA TYR A 122 6.64 -2.72 -6.56
C TYR A 122 7.95 -3.49 -6.42
N LYS A 123 9.01 -3.00 -7.07
CA LYS A 123 10.35 -3.52 -6.83
C LYS A 123 11.00 -2.75 -5.70
N VAL A 124 11.60 -3.48 -4.77
CA VAL A 124 12.24 -2.93 -3.58
C VAL A 124 13.66 -3.43 -3.52
N ARG A 125 14.62 -2.51 -3.41
CA ARG A 125 16.03 -2.82 -3.20
C ARG A 125 16.37 -2.74 -1.72
N GLU A 126 17.11 -3.73 -1.24
CA GLU A 126 17.57 -3.80 0.14
C GLU A 126 19.01 -3.33 0.25
N ARG A 127 19.29 -2.56 1.30
CA ARG A 127 20.63 -2.13 1.70
C ARG A 127 20.80 -2.35 3.19
N THR A 128 21.79 -3.14 3.60
CA THR A 128 22.15 -3.24 5.02
C THR A 128 22.77 -1.92 5.46
N LEU A 129 22.24 -1.33 6.54
CA LEU A 129 22.78 -0.11 7.14
C LEU A 129 23.66 -0.41 8.34
N ILE A 130 23.19 -1.29 9.23
CA ILE A 130 23.88 -1.63 10.48
C ILE A 130 23.86 -3.15 10.63
N ARG A 131 24.97 -3.70 11.13
CA ARG A 131 25.03 -5.07 11.65
C ARG A 131 25.20 -4.95 13.17
N PHE A 132 24.22 -5.45 13.91
CA PHE A 132 24.31 -5.58 15.36
C PHE A 132 25.25 -6.76 15.61
N LYS A 133 26.44 -6.45 16.13
CA LYS A 133 27.40 -7.45 16.59
C LYS A 133 26.93 -8.01 17.93
#